data_AF-A0A2G3JE60-F1
#
_entry.id   AF-A0A2G3JE60-F1
#
_cell.length_a   1.000
_cell.length_b   1.000
_cell.length_c   1.000
_cell.angle_alpha   90.00
_cell.angle_beta   90.00
_cell.angle_gamma   90.00
#
_symmetry.space_group_name_H-M   'P 1'
#
loop_
_entity.id
_entity.type
_entity.pdbx_description
1 polymer ?
#
loop_
_entity_poly.entity_id
_entity_poly.type
_entity_poly.pdbx_seq_one_letter_code
_entity_poly.pdbx_strand_id
1 'polypeptide(L)'
;MREADIDDVDFLPVAEALIDWHKERINRLNLIVNSANDMKIVLQNDENDENSLTLEGRDAAIYKAGVLLCLSLFENFPLKIVETLVH
;
A
#
# COMPACT_ATOMS: atom_id res chain seq x y z
N MET A 1 -9.69 2.55 27.16
CA MET A 1 -9.97 2.68 25.72
C MET A 1 -9.79 4.15 25.40
N ARG A 2 -8.87 4.52 24.50
CA ARG A 2 -8.76 5.91 24.05
C ARG A 2 -9.61 5.99 22.79
N GLU A 3 -10.80 6.54 22.92
CA GLU A 3 -11.67 6.87 21.79
C GLU A 3 -11.14 8.18 21.20
N ALA A 4 -10.89 8.20 19.89
CA ALA A 4 -10.68 9.45 19.18
C ALA A 4 -12.05 10.11 19.03
N ASP A 5 -12.15 11.38 19.39
CA ASP A 5 -13.41 12.12 19.28
C ASP A 5 -13.66 12.41 17.78
N ILE A 6 -14.77 11.89 17.26
CA ILE A 6 -15.18 12.11 15.86
C ILE A 6 -15.56 13.58 15.62
N ASP A 7 -15.89 14.32 16.68
CA ASP A 7 -16.21 15.75 16.63
C ASP A 7 -14.97 16.65 16.55
N ASP A 8 -13.76 16.06 16.59
CA ASP A 8 -12.53 16.77 16.23
C ASP A 8 -12.58 17.07 14.72
N VAL A 9 -12.61 18.36 14.37
CA VAL A 9 -12.79 18.87 13.00
C VAL A 9 -11.75 18.29 12.04
N ASP A 10 -10.59 17.85 12.57
CA ASP A 10 -9.49 17.28 11.80
C ASP A 10 -9.52 15.73 11.74
N PHE A 11 -10.34 15.04 12.54
CA PHE A 11 -10.36 13.57 12.58
C PHE A 11 -10.82 12.96 11.26
N LEU A 12 -11.99 13.38 10.77
CA LEU A 12 -12.58 12.78 9.57
C LEU A 12 -11.68 12.96 8.33
N PRO A 13 -11.16 14.16 8.01
CA PRO A 13 -10.22 14.33 6.89
C PRO A 13 -8.95 13.47 7.01
N VAL A 14 -8.39 13.33 8.22
CA VAL A 14 -7.20 12.50 8.44
C VAL A 14 -7.53 11.01 8.24
N ALA A 15 -8.67 10.55 8.76
CA ALA A 15 -9.11 9.17 8.62
C ALA A 15 -9.38 8.80 7.15
N GLU A 16 -10.03 9.69 6.39
CA GLU A 16 -10.27 9.53 4.96
C GLU A 16 -8.94 9.46 4.18
N ALA A 17 -8.01 10.38 4.45
CA ALA A 17 -6.69 10.38 3.80
C ALA A 17 -5.91 9.07 4.05
N LEU A 18 -5.98 8.52 5.27
CA LEU A 18 -5.35 7.24 5.60
C LEU A 18 -5.99 6.06 4.83
N ILE A 19 -7.32 6.07 4.70
CA ILE A 19 -8.03 5.05 3.92
C ILE A 19 -7.63 5.12 2.45
N ASP A 20 -7.59 6.30 1.87
CA ASP A 20 -7.27 6.46 0.45
C ASP A 20 -5.81 6.11 0.14
N TRP A 21 -4.89 6.51 1.02
CA TRP A 21 -3.49 6.07 0.96
C TRP A 21 -3.37 4.53 1.01
N HIS A 22 -4.14 3.88 1.87
CA HIS A 22 -4.11 2.41 2.02
C HIS A 22 -4.66 1.71 0.78
N LYS A 23 -5.78 2.20 0.22
CA LYS A 23 -6.36 1.68 -1.04
C LYS A 23 -5.37 1.82 -2.20
N GLU A 24 -4.77 2.99 -2.37
CA GLU A 24 -3.83 3.24 -3.46
C GLU A 24 -2.57 2.37 -3.31
N ARG A 25 -2.09 2.17 -2.08
CA ARG A 25 -0.99 1.24 -1.81
C ARG A 25 -1.33 -0.19 -2.22
N ILE A 26 -2.49 -0.71 -1.81
CA ILE A 26 -2.95 -2.06 -2.21
C ILE A 26 -3.01 -2.16 -3.74
N ASN A 27 -3.56 -1.15 -4.43
CA ASN A 27 -3.64 -1.11 -5.88
C ASN A 27 -2.25 -1.21 -6.55
N ARG A 28 -1.27 -0.41 -6.07
CA ARG A 28 0.11 -0.44 -6.59
C ARG A 28 0.79 -1.78 -6.37
N LEU A 29 0.64 -2.37 -5.18
CA LEU A 29 1.21 -3.69 -4.89
C LEU A 29 0.59 -4.77 -5.80
N ASN A 30 -0.72 -4.71 -6.02
CA ASN A 30 -1.43 -5.59 -6.95
C ASN A 30 -0.89 -5.47 -8.38
N LEU A 31 -0.62 -4.26 -8.88
CA LEU A 31 -0.03 -4.07 -10.21
C LEU A 31 1.34 -4.75 -10.33
N ILE A 32 2.17 -4.67 -9.29
CA ILE A 32 3.50 -5.31 -9.29
C ILE A 32 3.36 -6.83 -9.30
N VAL A 33 2.52 -7.40 -8.44
CA VAL A 33 2.32 -8.85 -8.34
C VAL A 33 1.78 -9.43 -9.66
N ASN A 34 0.85 -8.73 -10.29
CA ASN A 34 0.20 -9.17 -11.53
C ASN A 34 0.97 -8.79 -12.81
N SER A 35 2.08 -8.07 -12.70
CA SER A 35 2.93 -7.76 -13.86
C SER A 35 3.54 -9.04 -14.46
N ALA A 36 3.85 -9.02 -15.76
CA ALA A 36 4.38 -10.20 -16.45
C ALA A 36 5.71 -10.68 -15.86
N ASN A 37 5.95 -11.99 -15.84
CA ASN A 37 7.11 -12.60 -15.17
C ASN A 37 8.45 -12.33 -15.86
N ASP A 38 8.41 -11.92 -17.13
CA ASP A 38 9.56 -11.54 -17.95
C ASP A 38 9.90 -10.04 -17.84
N MET A 39 9.13 -9.26 -17.08
CA MET A 39 9.42 -7.85 -16.85
C MET A 39 10.61 -7.64 -15.90
N LYS A 40 11.42 -6.65 -16.23
CA LYS A 40 12.43 -6.09 -15.33
C LYS A 40 11.76 -5.13 -14.35
N ILE A 41 12.21 -5.15 -13.09
CA ILE A 41 11.75 -4.23 -12.06
C ILE A 41 12.86 -3.23 -11.80
N VAL A 42 12.58 -1.94 -11.94
CA VAL A 42 13.54 -0.88 -11.65
C VAL A 42 13.13 -0.22 -10.33
N LEU A 43 14.00 -0.31 -9.33
CA LEU A 43 13.84 0.37 -8.05
C LEU A 43 14.63 1.68 -8.10
N GLN A 44 13.93 2.81 -7.98
CA GLN A 44 14.51 4.14 -8.01
C GLN A 44 13.77 5.04 -7.02
N ASN A 45 14.47 5.99 -6.39
CA ASN A 45 13.84 6.92 -5.45
C ASN A 45 13.07 8.03 -6.16
N ASP A 46 13.63 8.53 -7.27
CA ASP A 46 13.02 9.51 -8.15
C ASP A 46 13.33 9.18 -9.62
N GLU A 47 12.73 9.93 -10.56
CA GLU A 47 12.87 9.68 -12.00
C GLU A 47 14.31 9.88 -12.53
N ASN A 48 15.17 10.59 -11.80
CA ASN A 48 16.54 10.92 -12.21
C ASN A 48 17.60 10.22 -11.34
N ASP A 49 17.21 9.19 -10.57
CA ASP A 49 18.12 8.48 -9.68
C ASP A 49 19.11 7.63 -10.48
N GLU A 50 20.35 8.12 -10.60
CA GLU A 50 21.46 7.42 -11.24
C GLU A 50 21.80 6.09 -10.55
N ASN A 51 21.35 5.87 -9.31
CA ASN A 51 21.59 4.65 -8.53
C ASN A 51 20.42 3.66 -8.60
N SER A 52 19.60 3.71 -9.65
CA SER A 52 18.52 2.76 -9.84
C SER A 52 19.01 1.30 -9.83
N LEU A 53 18.28 0.43 -9.14
CA LEU A 53 18.54 -1.00 -9.09
C LEU A 53 17.59 -1.74 -10.02
N THR A 54 18.13 -2.38 -11.06
CA THR A 54 17.35 -3.23 -11.95
C THR A 54 17.38 -4.68 -11.46
N LEU A 55 16.19 -5.24 -11.17
CA LEU A 55 15.98 -6.64 -10.83
C LEU A 55 15.45 -7.39 -12.06
N GLU A 56 16.02 -8.55 -12.35
CA GLU A 56 15.60 -9.42 -13.45
C GLU A 56 15.69 -10.91 -13.08
N GLY A 57 15.01 -11.76 -13.84
CA GLY A 57 15.01 -13.21 -13.63
C GLY A 57 14.60 -13.60 -12.20
N ARG A 58 15.51 -14.27 -11.48
CA ARG A 58 15.25 -14.78 -10.13
C ARG A 58 15.03 -13.65 -9.11
N ASP A 59 15.76 -12.55 -9.22
CA ASP A 59 15.68 -11.45 -8.25
C ASP A 59 14.36 -10.70 -8.36
N ALA A 60 13.88 -10.48 -9.59
CA ALA A 60 12.55 -9.95 -9.84
C ALA A 60 11.45 -10.87 -9.28
N ALA A 61 11.59 -12.20 -9.44
CA ALA A 61 10.64 -13.16 -8.90
C ALA A 61 10.60 -13.17 -7.37
N ILE A 62 11.76 -13.10 -6.70
CA ILE A 62 11.85 -13.02 -5.23
C ILE A 62 11.24 -11.71 -4.73
N TYR A 63 11.52 -10.60 -5.40
CA TYR A 63 10.92 -9.31 -5.07
C TYR A 63 9.38 -9.37 -5.16
N LYS A 64 8.83 -9.90 -6.26
CA LYS A 64 7.38 -10.10 -6.41
C LYS A 64 6.78 -10.98 -5.31
N ALA A 65 7.47 -12.04 -4.89
CA ALA A 65 7.03 -12.87 -3.78
C ALA A 65 6.97 -12.09 -2.45
N GLY A 66 7.97 -11.23 -2.18
CA GLY A 66 7.95 -10.32 -1.04
C GLY A 66 6.80 -9.31 -1.11
N VAL A 67 6.55 -8.74 -2.29
CA VAL A 67 5.41 -7.83 -2.52
C VAL A 67 4.08 -8.54 -2.30
N LEU A 68 3.93 -9.79 -2.75
CA LEU A 68 2.74 -10.60 -2.52
C LEU A 68 2.49 -10.83 -1.02
N LEU A 69 3.54 -11.08 -0.24
CA LEU A 69 3.42 -11.18 1.22
C LEU A 69 2.93 -9.87 1.81
N CYS A 70 3.53 -8.73 1.43
CA CYS A 70 3.09 -7.41 1.88
C CYS A 70 1.63 -7.14 1.52
N LEU A 71 1.23 -7.44 0.28
CA LEU A 71 -0.15 -7.29 -0.19
C LEU A 71 -1.12 -8.07 0.69
N SER A 72 -0.82 -9.34 0.98
CA SER A 72 -1.67 -10.18 1.84
C SER A 72 -1.83 -9.60 3.25
N LEU A 73 -0.82 -8.93 3.79
CA LEU A 73 -0.93 -8.25 5.07
C LEU A 73 -1.86 -7.04 4.97
N PHE A 74 -1.66 -6.17 3.98
CA PHE A 74 -2.51 -4.97 3.83
C PHE A 74 -3.97 -5.30 3.53
N GLU A 75 -4.26 -6.33 2.73
CA GLU A 75 -5.63 -6.76 2.42
C GLU A 75 -6.35 -7.34 3.65
N ASN A 76 -5.63 -7.97 4.57
CA ASN A 76 -6.19 -8.51 5.82
C ASN A 76 -6.48 -7.44 6.89
N PHE A 77 -5.97 -6.21 6.71
CA PHE A 77 -6.25 -5.07 7.59
C PHE A 77 -6.94 -3.94 6.81
N PRO A 78 -8.19 -4.13 6.35
CA PRO A 78 -8.91 -3.09 5.63
C PRO A 78 -9.26 -1.93 6.58
N LEU A 79 -8.83 -0.72 6.22
CA LEU A 79 -9.24 0.50 6.91
C LEU A 79 -10.63 0.91 6.44
N LYS A 80 -11.55 1.10 7.38
CA LYS A 80 -12.91 1.62 7.15
C LYS A 80 -13.31 2.53 8.30
N ILE A 81 -14.00 3.62 7.98
CA ILE A 81 -14.74 4.40 8.98
C ILE A 81 -16.08 3.70 9.19
N VAL A 82 -16.42 3.43 10.45
CA VAL A 82 -17.71 2.84 10.83
C VAL A 82 -18.38 3.83 11.77
N GLU A 83 -19.49 4.41 11.34
CA GLU A 83 -20.35 5.16 12.25
C GLU A 83 -20.97 4.17 13.23
N THR A 84 -20.61 4.30 14.51
CA THR A 84 -21.24 3.51 15.56
C THR A 84 -22.27 4.42 16.21
N LEU A 85 -23.56 4.17 15.97
CA LEU A 85 -24.63 4.86 16.69
C LEU A 85 -24.53 4.46 18.17
N VAL A 86 -24.00 5.36 19.00
CA VAL A 86 -24.01 5.20 20.46
C VAL A 86 -25.43 5.55 20.91
N HIS A 87 -26.17 4.53 21.37
CA HIS A 87 -27.48 4.68 22.01
C HIS A 87 -27.35 4.99 23.50
#